data_AF-A0A6B2E276-F1
#
_entry.id   AF-A0A6B2E276-F1
#
_cell.length_a   1.000
_cell.length_b   1.000
_cell.length_c   1.000
_cell.angle_alpha   90.00
_cell.angle_beta   90.00
_cell.angle_gamma   90.00
#
_symmetry.space_group_name_H-M   'P 1'
#
loop_
_entity.id
_entity.type
_entity.pdbx_description
1 polymer ?
#
loop_
_entity_poly.entity_id
_entity_poly.type
_entity_poly.pdbx_seq_one_letter_code
_entity_poly.pdbx_strand_id
1 'polypeptide(L)'
;GGEADIYRAAGFTGPRRFEVPGRTVTRTADEVVAGVFSLSSAAPHLFGDRLPEFEAELRQLLRGPFTERFREIAVDVWSPVTRGC
;
A
#
# COMPACT_ATOMS: atom_id res chain seq x y z
N GLY A 1 2.85 -9.09 -26.09
CA GLY A 1 2.37 -7.76 -25.69
C GLY A 1 1.87 -7.87 -24.27
N GLY A 2 2.71 -7.53 -23.31
CA GLY A 2 2.39 -7.60 -21.89
C GLY A 2 3.46 -6.85 -21.10
N GLU A 3 3.24 -6.71 -19.79
CA GLU A 3 4.12 -5.94 -18.91
C GLU A 3 5.60 -6.37 -19.00
N ALA A 4 5.87 -7.68 -19.05
CA ALA A 4 7.22 -8.22 -19.23
C ALA A 4 7.88 -7.81 -20.56
N ASP A 5 7.11 -7.68 -21.64
CA ASP A 5 7.64 -7.24 -22.94
C ASP A 5 7.96 -5.74 -22.90
N ILE A 6 7.15 -4.94 -22.18
CA ILE A 6 7.38 -3.51 -21.97
C ILE A 6 8.69 -3.31 -21.19
N TYR A 7 8.90 -4.07 -20.11
CA TYR A 7 10.14 -3.98 -19.32
C TYR A 7 11.38 -4.36 -20.13
N ARG A 8 11.31 -5.43 -20.94
CA ARG A 8 12.43 -5.81 -21.82
C ARG A 8 12.71 -4.76 -22.89
N ALA A 9 11.66 -4.21 -23.51
CA ALA A 9 11.81 -3.13 -24.49
C ALA A 9 12.44 -1.87 -23.88
N ALA A 10 12.18 -1.62 -22.59
CA ALA A 10 12.81 -0.54 -21.83
C ALA A 10 14.26 -0.86 -21.36
N GLY A 11 14.82 -2.02 -21.74
CA GLY A 11 16.19 -2.39 -21.41
C GLY A 11 16.38 -2.97 -20.00
N PHE A 12 15.30 -3.40 -19.35
CA PHE A 12 15.39 -4.16 -18.11
C PHE A 12 15.63 -5.65 -18.37
N THR A 13 16.27 -6.29 -17.41
CA THR A 13 16.55 -7.73 -17.36
C THR A 13 15.93 -8.35 -16.12
N GLY A 14 15.77 -9.66 -16.14
CA GLY A 14 15.00 -10.40 -15.15
C GLY A 14 13.61 -10.80 -15.66
N PRO A 15 12.61 -11.01 -14.77
CA PRO A 15 12.59 -10.64 -13.36
C PRO A 15 13.10 -11.73 -12.42
N ARG A 16 13.61 -11.30 -11.25
CA ARG A 16 13.71 -12.19 -10.10
C ARG A 16 12.40 -12.13 -9.32
N ARG A 17 11.68 -13.25 -9.30
CA ARG A 17 10.40 -13.38 -8.62
C ARG A 17 10.59 -13.74 -7.15
N PHE A 18 9.80 -13.12 -6.29
CA PHE A 18 9.73 -13.41 -4.87
C PHE A 18 8.29 -13.67 -4.47
N GLU A 19 8.06 -14.77 -3.77
CA GLU A 19 6.78 -15.04 -3.12
C GLU A 19 6.81 -14.44 -1.72
N VAL A 20 5.78 -13.65 -1.41
CA VAL A 20 5.58 -13.04 -0.10
C VAL A 20 4.37 -13.71 0.51
N PRO A 21 4.54 -14.50 1.59
CA PRO A 21 3.43 -15.24 2.18
C PRO A 21 2.37 -14.27 2.70
N GLY A 22 1.12 -14.73 2.67
CA GLY A 22 0.03 -14.01 3.30
C GLY A 22 0.27 -13.85 4.80
N ARG A 23 -0.35 -12.81 5.40
CA ARG A 23 -0.27 -12.56 6.84
C ARG A 23 -1.56 -12.01 7.38
N THR A 24 -1.81 -12.27 8.66
CA THR A 24 -2.88 -11.63 9.42
C THR A 24 -2.30 -10.45 10.17
N VAL A 25 -2.94 -9.28 10.07
CA VAL A 25 -2.53 -8.07 10.79
C VAL A 25 -3.72 -7.58 11.59
N THR A 26 -3.51 -7.31 12.88
CA THR A 26 -4.49 -6.63 13.73
C THR A 26 -4.02 -5.20 13.94
N ARG A 27 -4.90 -4.24 13.69
CA ARG A 27 -4.66 -2.82 13.86
C ARG A 27 -5.47 -2.28 15.03
N THR A 28 -4.85 -1.35 15.75
CA THR A 28 -5.50 -0.46 16.71
C THR A 28 -6.37 0.57 15.99
N ALA A 29 -7.26 1.25 16.73
CA ALA A 29 -8.03 2.34 16.17
C ALA A 29 -7.13 3.48 15.64
N ASP A 30 -6.02 3.78 16.33
CA ASP A 30 -5.06 4.81 15.90
C ASP A 30 -4.40 4.47 14.56
N GLU A 31 -4.00 3.21 14.37
CA GLU A 31 -3.41 2.76 13.11
C GLU A 31 -4.42 2.77 11.96
N VAL A 32 -5.72 2.53 12.24
CA VAL A 32 -6.78 2.66 11.24
C VAL A 32 -7.00 4.12 10.85
N VAL A 33 -7.07 5.04 11.83
CA VAL A 33 -7.17 6.49 11.57
C VAL A 33 -5.99 6.98 10.73
N ALA A 34 -4.77 6.60 11.10
CA ALA A 34 -3.57 6.94 10.34
C ALA A 34 -3.61 6.39 8.91
N GLY A 35 -4.14 5.16 8.73
CA GLY A 35 -4.33 4.56 7.42
C GLY A 35 -5.32 5.31 6.54
N VAL A 36 -6.45 5.76 7.10
CA VAL A 36 -7.43 6.59 6.39
C VAL A 36 -6.79 7.89 5.90
N PHE A 37 -6.11 8.63 6.77
CA PHE A 37 -5.45 9.89 6.38
C PHE A 37 -4.26 9.73 5.43
N SER A 38 -3.74 8.50 5.27
CA SER A 38 -2.71 8.19 4.28
C SER A 38 -3.28 7.99 2.87
N LEU A 39 -4.59 7.77 2.73
CA LEU A 39 -5.23 7.69 1.43
C LEU A 39 -5.30 9.10 0.82
N SER A 40 -4.90 9.23 -0.45
CA SER A 40 -4.91 10.53 -1.14
C SER A 40 -6.28 11.20 -1.13
N SER A 41 -7.37 10.42 -1.14
CA SER A 41 -8.75 10.90 -1.07
C SER A 41 -9.20 11.39 0.32
N ALA A 42 -8.42 11.12 1.35
CA ALA A 42 -8.70 11.49 2.74
C ALA A 42 -7.51 12.26 3.34
N ALA A 43 -6.70 12.91 2.50
CA ALA A 43 -5.60 13.72 2.98
C ALA A 43 -6.13 14.87 3.87
N PRO A 44 -5.43 15.23 4.97
CA PRO A 44 -5.89 16.23 5.93
C PRO A 44 -6.34 17.57 5.31
N HIS A 45 -5.65 18.02 4.26
CA HIS A 45 -5.95 19.28 3.57
C HIS A 45 -7.29 19.28 2.80
N LEU A 46 -7.87 18.11 2.53
CA LEU A 46 -9.20 17.98 1.92
C LEU A 46 -10.33 18.15 2.93
N PHE A 47 -10.07 17.91 4.21
CA PHE A 47 -11.05 18.10 5.29
C PHE A 47 -11.04 19.53 5.86
N GLY A 48 -9.94 20.26 5.69
CA GLY A 48 -9.79 21.61 6.24
C GLY A 48 -10.10 21.64 7.74
N ASP A 49 -10.92 22.60 8.15
CA ASP A 49 -11.29 22.80 9.57
C ASP A 49 -12.17 21.67 10.15
N ARG A 50 -12.76 20.82 9.29
CA ARG A 50 -13.64 19.71 9.72
C ARG A 50 -12.87 18.43 10.08
N LEU A 51 -11.55 18.41 9.92
CA LEU A 51 -10.73 17.25 10.24
C LEU A 51 -10.92 16.74 11.68
N PRO A 52 -10.98 17.60 12.73
CA PRO A 52 -11.18 17.11 14.10
C PRO A 52 -12.56 16.48 14.33
N GLU A 53 -13.61 17.02 13.71
CA GLU A 53 -14.96 16.46 13.78
C GLU A 53 -15.01 15.07 13.13
N PHE A 54 -14.45 14.96 11.92
CA PHE A 54 -14.38 13.69 11.20
C PHE A 54 -13.63 12.61 12.00
N GLU A 55 -12.47 12.95 12.56
CA GLU A 55 -11.70 11.99 13.35
C GLU A 55 -12.49 11.53 14.60
N ALA A 56 -13.16 12.46 15.28
CA ALA A 56 -13.97 12.14 16.46
C ALA A 56 -15.12 11.17 16.11
N GLU A 57 -15.84 11.44 15.02
CA GLU A 57 -16.92 10.57 14.53
C GLU A 57 -16.38 9.20 14.11
N LEU A 58 -15.26 9.16 13.38
CA LEU A 58 -14.60 7.91 12.98
C LEU A 58 -14.22 7.07 14.21
N ARG A 59 -13.62 7.68 15.24
CA ARG A 59 -13.25 6.99 16.48
C ARG A 59 -14.45 6.42 17.24
N GLN A 60 -15.62 7.05 17.14
CA GLN A 60 -16.85 6.50 17.74
C GLN A 60 -17.30 5.20 17.06
N LEU A 61 -17.01 5.06 15.76
CA LEU A 61 -17.30 3.85 14.98
C LEU A 61 -16.26 2.74 15.22
N LEU A 62 -15.02 3.10 15.54
CA LEU A 62 -13.92 2.16 15.69
C LEU A 62 -13.92 1.43 17.05
N ARG A 63 -14.84 0.49 17.26
CA ARG A 63 -14.97 -0.29 18.52
C ARG A 63 -14.44 -1.72 18.38
N GLY A 64 -13.16 -1.90 18.69
CA GLY A 64 -12.53 -3.23 18.80
C GLY A 64 -11.25 -3.38 17.97
N PRO A 65 -10.63 -4.57 17.97
CA PRO A 65 -9.47 -4.84 17.14
C PRO A 65 -9.86 -5.04 15.67
N PHE A 66 -9.15 -4.37 14.75
CA PHE A 66 -9.39 -4.48 13.31
C PHE A 66 -8.43 -5.49 12.70
N THR A 67 -8.90 -6.70 12.41
CA THR A 67 -8.06 -7.77 11.88
C THR A 67 -8.32 -8.01 10.40
N GLU A 68 -7.25 -7.98 9.60
CA GLU A 68 -7.27 -8.19 8.16
C GLU A 68 -6.36 -9.35 7.78
N ARG A 69 -6.81 -10.18 6.84
CA ARG A 69 -6.03 -11.29 6.28
C ARG A 69 -5.54 -10.91 4.88
N PHE A 70 -4.24 -10.68 4.77
CA PHE A 70 -3.57 -10.51 3.50
C PHE A 70 -3.31 -11.87 2.85
N ARG A 71 -3.61 -11.96 1.56
CA ARG A 71 -3.23 -13.12 0.73
C ARG A 71 -1.75 -13.08 0.39
N GLU A 72 -1.24 -14.23 -0.01
CA GLU A 72 0.07 -14.31 -0.66
C GLU A 72 0.11 -13.46 -1.93
N ILE A 73 1.25 -12.84 -2.17
CA ILE A 73 1.53 -12.09 -3.39
C ILE A 73 2.88 -12.51 -3.97
N ALA A 74 3.08 -12.23 -5.25
CA ALA A 74 4.38 -12.32 -5.88
C ALA A 74 4.86 -10.92 -6.29
N VAL A 75 6.16 -10.67 -6.09
CA VAL A 75 6.83 -9.45 -6.52
C VAL A 75 7.91 -9.83 -7.53
N ASP A 76 7.83 -9.26 -8.72
CA ASP A 76 8.82 -9.42 -9.79
C ASP A 76 9.77 -8.21 -9.77
N VAL A 77 11.04 -8.45 -9.47
CA VAL A 77 12.07 -7.40 -9.44
C VAL A 77 12.85 -7.39 -10.75
N TRP A 78 12.77 -6.27 -11.46
CA TRP A 78 13.46 -6.02 -12.73
C TRP A 78 14.70 -5.15 -12.51
N SER A 79 15.80 -5.49 -13.15
CA SER A 79 17.07 -4.75 -13.03
C SER A 79 17.42 -4.06 -14.34
N PRO A 80 17.81 -2.78 -14.35
CA PRO A 80 18.28 -2.13 -15.56
C PRO A 80 19.57 -2.81 -16.04
N VAL A 81 19.80 -2.84 -17.35
CA VAL A 81 21.15 -3.16 -17.86
C VAL A 81 22.06 -1.99 -17.46
N THR A 82 22.90 -2.19 -16.45
CA THR A 82 24.06 -1.32 -16.25
C THR A 82 25.00 -1.51 -17.42
N ARG A 83 24.95 -0.61 -18.41
CA ARG A 83 26.06 -0.47 -19.36
C ARG A 83 27.24 0.05 -18.55
N GLY A 84 28.19 -0.83 -18.25
CA GLY A 84 29.45 -0.42 -17.63
C GLY A 84 30.11 0.68 -18.46
N CYS A 85 30.55 1.75 -17.79
CA CYS A 85 31.61 2.60 -18.30
C CYS A 85 32.93 1.82 -18.31
#